data_AF-A0A4R3W0K5-F1
#
_entry.id   AF-A0A4R3W0K5-F1
#
_cell.length_a   1.000
_cell.length_b   1.000
_cell.length_c   1.000
_cell.angle_alpha   90.00
_cell.angle_beta   90.00
_cell.angle_gamma   90.00
#
_symmetry.space_group_name_H-M   'P 1'
#
loop_
_entity.id
_entity.type
_entity.pdbx_description
1 polymer ?
#
loop_
_entity_poly.entity_id
_entity_poly.type
_entity_poly.pdbx_seq_one_letter_code
_entity_poly.pdbx_strand_id
1 'polypeptide(L)'
;MSEEITTQRMPEQFSDILLVLDKEKKKIQAVKSIDDNGNMETVDPTKKNQNHFMRVDKHGDFFSNFFSNFFSQLKNPSNFSFFKVPAPLAVEKAQEMQLQINNPTPEGEKVMKDQELKPELSLDKKQENQDNMETTQTTPETSEYRYKPEQIDWETMNNLGLSKEKLEKMNLLDPLLKGYKTNELVPVSLNLGTAVTRMDARLSLQPNDDGQIVVAIHGIRKEPNLNFEFFGHKFNQDDKDNLLNTGNMGRVVNLTNPKTGETIPSIISVDRLTNELVALKTDFIKIPDEIKGVNLMKPKSKL
;
A
#
# COMPACT_ATOMS: atom_id res chain seq x y z
N MET A 1 -33.24 -7.46 -16.88
CA MET A 1 -32.45 -6.26 -17.17
C MET A 1 -31.12 -6.45 -16.47
N SER A 2 -30.04 -6.49 -17.24
CA SER A 2 -28.71 -6.87 -16.78
C SER A 2 -27.97 -5.59 -16.39
N GLU A 3 -27.52 -5.48 -15.13
CA GLU A 3 -26.69 -4.38 -14.67
C GLU A 3 -25.24 -4.60 -15.12
N GLU A 4 -24.71 -3.66 -15.90
CA GLU A 4 -23.30 -3.61 -16.30
C GLU A 4 -22.43 -3.16 -15.12
N ILE A 5 -21.43 -3.97 -14.80
CA ILE A 5 -20.39 -3.66 -13.81
C ILE A 5 -19.35 -2.76 -14.50
N THR A 6 -19.35 -1.47 -14.17
CA THR A 6 -18.37 -0.51 -14.69
C THR A 6 -17.04 -0.66 -13.97
N THR A 7 -16.13 -1.50 -14.48
CA THR A 7 -14.72 -1.52 -14.09
C THR A 7 -14.07 -0.16 -14.39
N GLN A 8 -13.52 0.52 -13.38
CA GLN A 8 -12.69 1.72 -13.56
C GLN A 8 -11.47 1.36 -14.44
N ARG A 9 -11.42 1.93 -15.64
CA ARG A 9 -10.32 1.73 -16.60
C ARG A 9 -9.29 2.85 -16.44
N MET A 10 -8.05 2.48 -16.10
CA MET A 10 -6.90 3.38 -16.17
C MET A 10 -6.74 3.95 -17.60
N PRO A 11 -6.42 5.24 -17.77
CA PRO A 11 -6.22 5.83 -19.10
C PRO A 11 -5.09 5.12 -19.86
N GLU A 12 -5.32 4.75 -21.13
CA GLU A 12 -4.36 3.98 -21.94
C GLU A 12 -2.95 4.59 -22.01
N GLN A 13 -2.84 5.92 -21.87
CA GLN A 13 -1.58 6.65 -21.95
C GLN A 13 -0.58 6.37 -20.80
N PHE A 14 -1.02 5.74 -19.70
CA PHE A 14 -0.22 5.52 -18.49
C PHE A 14 0.07 4.04 -18.18
N SER A 15 -0.26 3.11 -19.08
CA SER A 15 -0.02 1.68 -18.89
C SER A 15 0.89 1.11 -19.98
N ASP A 16 1.71 0.13 -19.62
CA ASP A 16 2.39 -0.80 -20.52
C ASP A 16 1.57 -2.10 -20.64
N ILE A 17 1.74 -2.82 -21.76
CA ILE A 17 1.11 -4.10 -22.08
C ILE A 17 2.20 -5.16 -22.18
N LEU A 18 1.91 -6.33 -21.61
CA LEU A 18 2.73 -7.51 -21.77
C LEU A 18 2.35 -8.25 -23.06
N LEU A 19 3.25 -8.21 -24.04
CA LEU A 19 3.17 -9.04 -25.23
C LEU A 19 4.01 -10.31 -25.06
N VAL A 20 3.60 -11.37 -25.73
CA VAL A 20 4.28 -12.66 -25.70
C VAL A 20 4.45 -13.21 -27.12
N LEU A 21 5.63 -13.73 -27.41
CA LEU A 21 5.91 -14.58 -28.55
C LEU A 21 5.84 -16.03 -28.11
N ASP A 22 4.89 -16.77 -28.68
CA ASP A 22 4.88 -18.23 -28.64
C ASP A 22 5.87 -18.76 -29.68
N LYS A 23 6.98 -19.34 -29.23
CA LYS A 23 8.07 -19.83 -30.12
C LYS A 23 7.65 -21.04 -30.94
N GLU A 24 6.71 -21.85 -30.45
CA GLU A 24 6.20 -23.02 -31.16
C GLU A 24 5.27 -22.58 -32.30
N LYS A 25 4.37 -21.64 -32.00
CA LYS A 25 3.39 -21.13 -32.98
C LYS A 25 3.94 -19.99 -33.85
N LYS A 26 5.12 -19.46 -33.52
CA LYS A 26 5.74 -18.28 -34.14
C LYS A 26 4.77 -17.09 -34.22
N LYS A 27 4.04 -16.85 -33.13
CA LYS A 27 2.96 -15.86 -33.10
C LYS A 27 3.11 -14.91 -31.92
N ILE A 28 2.93 -13.61 -32.19
CA ILE A 28 2.82 -12.57 -31.17
C ILE A 28 1.38 -12.47 -30.70
N GLN A 29 1.19 -12.51 -29.39
CA GLN A 29 -0.09 -12.40 -28.73
C GLN A 29 -0.01 -11.44 -27.55
N ALA A 30 -1.15 -10.91 -27.12
CA ALA A 30 -1.24 -10.16 -25.88
C ALA A 30 -1.61 -11.11 -24.73
N VAL A 31 -0.94 -10.97 -23.59
CA VAL A 31 -1.29 -11.73 -22.39
C VAL A 31 -2.62 -11.19 -21.86
N LYS A 32 -3.53 -12.10 -21.46
CA LYS A 32 -4.81 -11.76 -20.82
C LYS A 32 -4.75 -12.03 -19.32
N SER A 33 -4.34 -13.24 -18.95
CA SER A 33 -4.22 -13.71 -17.57
C SER A 33 -3.33 -14.96 -17.49
N ILE A 34 -3.07 -15.42 -16.27
CA ILE A 34 -2.54 -16.75 -15.98
C ILE A 34 -3.58 -17.47 -15.12
N ASP A 35 -3.85 -18.75 -15.41
CA ASP A 35 -4.77 -19.55 -14.60
C ASP A 35 -4.07 -20.11 -13.33
N ASP A 36 -4.85 -20.62 -12.38
CA ASP A 36 -4.35 -21.22 -11.12
C ASP A 36 -3.42 -22.43 -11.38
N ASN A 37 -3.44 -22.96 -12.59
CA ASN A 37 -2.61 -24.06 -13.04
C ASN A 37 -1.31 -23.59 -13.71
N GLY A 38 -1.03 -22.28 -13.77
CA GLY A 38 0.18 -21.73 -14.39
C GLY A 38 0.18 -21.74 -15.92
N ASN A 39 -0.98 -21.88 -16.56
CA ASN A 39 -1.16 -21.75 -18.00
C ASN A 39 -1.52 -20.31 -18.35
N MET A 40 -0.86 -19.78 -19.39
CA MET A 40 -1.08 -18.42 -19.85
C MET A 40 -2.28 -18.34 -20.79
N GLU A 41 -3.25 -17.49 -20.47
CA GLU A 41 -4.30 -17.10 -21.41
C GLU A 41 -3.81 -15.94 -22.28
N THR A 42 -3.93 -16.10 -23.59
CA THR A 42 -3.52 -15.10 -24.58
C THR A 42 -4.64 -14.77 -25.55
N VAL A 43 -4.62 -13.57 -26.10
CA VAL A 43 -5.58 -13.09 -27.11
C VAL A 43 -4.86 -12.47 -28.29
N ASP A 44 -5.53 -12.40 -29.44
CA ASP A 44 -4.97 -11.73 -30.60
C ASP A 44 -4.78 -10.23 -30.31
N PRO A 45 -3.63 -9.64 -30.65
CA PRO A 45 -3.28 -8.26 -30.33
C PRO A 45 -3.97 -7.29 -31.29
N THR A 46 -5.30 -7.27 -31.28
CA THR A 46 -6.14 -6.41 -32.13
C THR A 46 -6.90 -5.38 -31.32
N LYS A 47 -7.34 -4.29 -31.95
CA LYS A 47 -8.17 -3.27 -31.29
C LYS A 47 -9.43 -3.83 -30.62
N LYS A 48 -10.03 -4.88 -31.19
CA LYS A 48 -11.21 -5.55 -30.61
C LYS A 48 -10.93 -6.20 -29.25
N ASN A 49 -9.69 -6.64 -29.03
CA ASN A 49 -9.28 -7.38 -27.84
C ASN A 49 -8.54 -6.51 -26.82
N GLN A 50 -8.30 -5.22 -27.08
CA GLN A 50 -7.50 -4.33 -26.23
C GLN A 50 -7.94 -4.28 -24.76
N ASN A 51 -9.24 -4.43 -24.48
CA ASN A 51 -9.78 -4.45 -23.13
C ASN A 51 -9.38 -5.70 -22.33
N HIS A 52 -8.93 -6.75 -23.01
CA HIS A 52 -8.49 -8.01 -22.41
C HIS A 52 -6.97 -8.07 -22.24
N PHE A 53 -6.22 -7.05 -22.67
CA PHE A 53 -4.78 -7.05 -22.54
C PHE A 53 -4.38 -6.79 -21.09
N MET A 54 -3.43 -7.57 -20.61
CA MET A 54 -2.80 -7.40 -19.32
C MET A 54 -2.03 -6.08 -19.32
N ARG A 55 -2.52 -5.14 -18.50
CA ARG A 55 -1.94 -3.81 -18.30
C ARG A 55 -1.06 -3.81 -17.05
N VAL A 56 0.11 -3.23 -17.18
CA VAL A 56 1.08 -3.03 -16.11
C VAL A 56 1.41 -1.54 -16.05
N ASP A 57 1.57 -0.98 -14.86
CA ASP A 57 1.83 0.46 -14.72
C ASP A 57 3.17 0.86 -15.36
N LYS A 58 3.21 2.00 -16.05
CA LYS A 58 4.38 2.55 -16.75
C LYS A 58 5.41 3.16 -15.79
N HIS A 59 5.02 3.49 -14.56
CA HIS A 59 5.83 4.24 -13.60
C HIS A 59 6.29 3.35 -12.42
N GLY A 60 7.41 2.65 -12.60
CA GLY A 60 8.21 2.09 -11.50
C GLY A 60 8.77 0.68 -11.68
N ASP A 61 9.54 0.25 -10.68
CA ASP A 61 10.07 -1.13 -10.47
C ASP A 61 8.97 -2.19 -10.21
N PHE A 62 7.70 -1.83 -10.44
CA PHE A 62 6.55 -2.73 -10.34
C PHE A 62 6.58 -3.79 -11.44
N PHE A 63 7.04 -3.42 -12.64
CA PHE A 63 7.08 -4.34 -13.77
C PHE A 63 8.05 -5.52 -13.52
N SER A 64 9.23 -5.29 -12.95
CA SER A 64 10.23 -6.35 -12.72
C SER A 64 9.76 -7.35 -11.66
N ASN A 65 9.13 -6.88 -10.58
CA ASN A 65 8.56 -7.73 -9.53
C ASN A 65 7.30 -8.48 -10.02
N PHE A 66 6.41 -7.78 -10.72
CA PHE A 66 5.27 -8.40 -11.39
C PHE A 66 5.72 -9.48 -12.38
N PHE A 67 6.67 -9.14 -13.26
CA PHE A 67 7.16 -10.03 -14.31
C PHE A 67 7.91 -11.22 -13.72
N SER A 68 8.70 -11.05 -12.66
CA SER A 68 9.39 -12.16 -11.99
C SER A 68 8.40 -13.13 -11.35
N ASN A 69 7.37 -12.61 -10.67
CA ASN A 69 6.31 -13.43 -10.08
C ASN A 69 5.47 -14.12 -11.17
N PHE A 70 5.06 -13.38 -12.20
CA PHE A 70 4.35 -13.91 -13.35
C PHE A 70 5.15 -15.02 -14.05
N PHE A 71 6.45 -14.80 -14.28
CA PHE A 71 7.32 -15.77 -14.92
C PHE A 71 7.53 -17.02 -14.07
N SER A 72 7.60 -16.88 -12.74
CA SER A 72 7.73 -17.99 -11.79
C SER A 72 6.51 -18.92 -11.74
N GLN A 73 5.32 -18.39 -12.06
CA GLN A 73 4.06 -19.15 -12.03
C GLN A 73 3.81 -19.91 -13.34
N LEU A 74 4.56 -19.63 -14.41
CA LEU A 74 4.37 -20.29 -15.70
C LEU A 74 4.91 -21.72 -15.66
N LYS A 75 4.12 -22.68 -16.18
CA LYS A 75 4.57 -24.07 -16.33
C LYS A 75 5.69 -24.24 -17.36
N ASN A 76 5.64 -23.50 -18.47
CA ASN A 76 6.59 -23.62 -19.58
C ASN A 76 7.15 -22.25 -20.02
N PRO A 77 7.86 -21.53 -19.15
CA PRO A 77 8.27 -20.15 -19.42
C PRO A 77 9.28 -20.03 -20.56
N SER A 78 10.10 -21.06 -20.82
CA SER A 78 11.13 -21.08 -21.87
C SER A 78 10.56 -21.05 -23.30
N ASN A 79 9.32 -21.53 -23.48
CA ASN A 79 8.62 -21.55 -24.77
C ASN A 79 8.14 -20.16 -25.21
N PHE A 80 8.22 -19.19 -24.30
CA PHE A 80 7.75 -17.84 -24.49
C PHE A 80 8.90 -16.85 -24.48
N SER A 81 8.74 -15.77 -25.25
CA SER A 81 9.54 -14.54 -25.13
C SER A 81 8.61 -13.39 -24.84
N PHE A 82 8.94 -12.56 -23.86
CA PHE A 82 8.05 -11.52 -23.36
C PHE A 82 8.57 -10.14 -23.71
N PHE A 83 7.65 -9.22 -23.99
CA PHE A 83 7.97 -7.85 -24.38
C PHE A 83 7.07 -6.88 -23.63
N LYS A 84 7.66 -5.78 -23.16
CA LYS A 84 6.93 -4.67 -22.56
C LYS A 84 6.70 -3.59 -23.60
N VAL A 85 5.46 -3.22 -23.85
CA VAL A 85 5.11 -2.20 -24.86
C VAL A 85 4.13 -1.19 -24.28
N PRO A 86 4.31 0.13 -24.48
CA PRO A 86 3.31 1.12 -24.09
C PRO A 86 1.93 0.79 -24.68
N ALA A 87 0.89 0.81 -23.85
CA ALA A 87 -0.46 0.42 -24.25
C ALA A 87 -1.01 1.13 -25.50
N PRO A 88 -0.74 2.43 -25.73
CA PRO A 88 -1.19 3.10 -26.96
C PRO A 88 -0.58 2.48 -28.23
N LEU A 89 0.60 1.85 -28.12
CA LEU A 89 1.36 1.29 -29.24
C LEU A 89 1.28 -0.24 -29.32
N ALA A 90 0.59 -0.91 -28.39
CA ALA A 90 0.63 -2.36 -28.26
C ALA A 90 0.18 -3.12 -29.52
N VAL A 91 -0.88 -2.63 -30.19
CA VAL A 91 -1.40 -3.26 -31.42
C VAL A 91 -0.45 -3.07 -32.60
N GLU A 92 0.08 -1.85 -32.78
CA GLU A 92 1.02 -1.53 -33.87
C GLU A 92 2.33 -2.31 -33.70
N LYS A 93 2.90 -2.27 -32.50
CA LYS A 93 4.14 -2.99 -32.18
C LYS A 93 3.97 -4.50 -32.30
N ALA A 94 2.83 -5.06 -31.90
CA ALA A 94 2.57 -6.48 -32.11
C ALA A 94 2.58 -6.87 -33.59
N GLN A 95 2.03 -6.01 -34.48
CA GLN A 95 2.06 -6.24 -35.92
C GLN A 95 3.47 -6.13 -36.49
N GLU A 96 4.25 -5.13 -36.08
CA GLU A 96 5.66 -4.98 -36.47
C GLU A 96 6.48 -6.22 -36.05
N MET A 97 6.33 -6.66 -34.80
CA MET A 97 7.01 -7.85 -34.28
C MET A 97 6.60 -9.12 -35.05
N GLN A 98 5.32 -9.27 -35.40
CA GLN A 98 4.84 -10.40 -36.19
C GLN A 98 5.41 -10.40 -37.62
N LEU A 99 5.55 -9.22 -38.25
CA LEU A 99 6.19 -9.10 -39.57
C LEU A 99 7.65 -9.54 -39.53
N GLN A 100 8.39 -9.19 -38.47
CA GLN A 100 9.77 -9.62 -38.27
C GLN A 100 9.90 -11.13 -38.03
N ILE A 101 8.91 -11.74 -37.37
CA ILE A 101 8.90 -13.20 -37.18
C ILE A 101 8.60 -13.93 -38.51
N ASN A 102 7.72 -13.36 -39.34
CA ASN A 102 7.36 -13.93 -40.63
C ASN A 102 8.48 -13.77 -41.67
N ASN A 103 9.19 -12.64 -41.64
CA ASN A 103 10.29 -12.32 -42.55
C ASN A 103 11.49 -11.73 -41.76
N PRO A 104 12.35 -12.58 -41.18
CA PRO A 104 13.44 -12.14 -40.32
C PRO A 104 14.45 -11.26 -41.04
N THR A 105 14.77 -10.12 -40.43
CA THR A 105 15.87 -9.25 -40.86
C THR A 105 16.93 -9.20 -39.74
N PRO A 106 18.24 -9.09 -40.07
CA PRO A 106 19.29 -9.00 -39.05
C PRO A 106 19.07 -7.85 -38.07
N GLU A 107 18.57 -6.72 -38.56
CA GLU A 107 18.22 -5.56 -37.75
C GLU A 107 17.00 -5.82 -36.85
N GLY A 108 15.96 -6.47 -37.38
CA GLY A 108 14.75 -6.81 -36.64
C GLY A 108 15.00 -7.83 -35.52
N GLU A 109 15.83 -8.85 -35.78
CA GLU A 109 16.20 -9.83 -34.76
C GLU A 109 16.96 -9.20 -33.59
N LYS A 110 17.85 -8.24 -33.88
CA LYS A 110 18.59 -7.52 -32.86
C LYS A 110 17.66 -6.68 -31.97
N VAL A 111 16.74 -5.94 -32.59
CA VAL A 111 15.75 -5.12 -31.86
C VAL A 111 14.85 -5.97 -30.98
N MET A 112 14.39 -7.12 -31.48
CA MET A 112 13.58 -8.07 -30.69
C MET A 112 14.34 -8.58 -29.46
N LYS A 113 15.62 -8.92 -29.63
CA LYS A 113 16.44 -9.46 -28.53
C LYS A 113 16.78 -8.41 -27.46
N ASP A 114 16.97 -7.15 -27.87
CA ASP A 114 17.27 -6.04 -26.96
C ASP A 114 16.03 -5.61 -26.14
N GLN A 115 14.83 -5.83 -26.68
CA GLN A 115 13.55 -5.50 -26.03
C GLN A 115 12.89 -6.69 -25.31
N GLU A 116 13.50 -7.88 -25.37
CA GLU A 116 13.02 -9.07 -24.69
C GLU A 116 13.25 -8.95 -23.18
N LEU A 117 12.20 -9.22 -22.42
CA LEU A 117 12.23 -9.24 -20.96
C LEU A 117 12.86 -10.53 -20.46
N LYS A 118 13.82 -10.39 -19.55
CA LYS A 118 14.46 -11.52 -18.87
C LYS A 118 14.13 -11.48 -17.38
N PRO A 119 13.83 -12.62 -16.75
CA PRO A 119 13.74 -12.68 -15.30
C PRO A 119 15.13 -12.51 -14.70
N GLU A 120 15.24 -11.71 -13.64
CA GLU A 120 16.43 -11.74 -12.78
C GLU A 120 16.37 -13.00 -11.93
N LEU A 121 16.93 -14.10 -12.46
CA LEU A 121 17.13 -15.33 -11.69
C LEU A 121 18.18 -15.04 -10.61
N SER A 122 17.70 -14.72 -9.42
CA SER A 122 18.49 -14.74 -8.19
C SER A 122 18.82 -16.20 -7.85
N LEU A 123 19.87 -16.71 -8.49
CA LEU A 123 20.56 -17.91 -8.02
C LEU A 123 21.20 -17.59 -6.66
N ASP A 124 20.92 -18.46 -5.70
CA ASP A 124 21.43 -18.49 -4.32
C ASP A 124 20.82 -17.52 -3.31
N LYS A 125 19.65 -17.91 -2.78
CA LYS A 125 19.42 -17.95 -1.32
C LYS A 125 18.38 -19.03 -1.01
N LYS A 126 18.85 -20.19 -0.56
CA LYS A 126 18.04 -21.14 0.22
C LYS A 126 17.49 -20.42 1.44
N GLN A 127 16.20 -20.15 1.44
CA GLN A 127 15.40 -20.13 2.67
C GLN A 127 14.35 -21.22 2.49
N GLU A 128 14.40 -22.18 3.40
CA GLU A 128 13.42 -23.26 3.52
C GLU A 128 12.03 -22.63 3.72
N ASN A 129 11.18 -22.78 2.71
CA ASN A 129 9.74 -22.73 2.89
C ASN A 129 9.34 -23.96 3.68
N GLN A 130 8.76 -23.78 4.86
CA GLN A 130 7.83 -24.75 5.39
C GLN A 130 6.47 -24.51 4.73
N ASP A 131 6.04 -25.53 4.01
CA ASP A 131 4.68 -25.72 3.53
C ASP A 131 3.66 -25.55 4.66
N ASN A 132 2.62 -24.78 4.37
CA ASN A 132 1.24 -25.28 4.40
C ASN A 132 0.30 -24.18 3.88
N MET A 133 -0.15 -24.34 2.64
CA MET A 133 -1.48 -23.92 2.24
C MET A 133 -2.46 -24.99 2.73
N GLU A 134 -3.46 -24.60 3.52
CA GLU A 134 -4.72 -25.32 3.54
C GLU A 134 -5.86 -24.33 3.28
N THR A 135 -6.64 -24.66 2.26
CA THR A 135 -7.80 -23.94 1.77
C THR A 135 -8.99 -24.27 2.67
N THR A 136 -9.58 -23.27 3.34
CA THR A 136 -10.97 -23.39 3.84
C THR A 136 -11.67 -22.04 3.79
N GLN A 137 -12.81 -22.02 3.10
CA GLN A 137 -13.81 -20.96 3.16
C GLN A 137 -14.48 -20.92 4.55
N THR A 138 -15.02 -19.73 4.89
CA THR A 138 -15.97 -19.38 5.98
C THR A 138 -15.46 -19.16 7.41
N THR A 139 -15.06 -17.93 7.77
CA THR A 139 -15.75 -16.91 8.63
C THR A 139 -14.79 -15.72 8.88
N PRO A 140 -15.27 -14.49 9.17
CA PRO A 140 -14.45 -13.28 9.11
C PRO A 140 -13.62 -13.10 10.38
N GLU A 141 -12.39 -13.61 10.39
CA GLU A 141 -11.36 -13.19 11.33
C GLU A 141 -10.54 -12.05 10.73
N THR A 142 -10.43 -10.98 11.51
CA THR A 142 -9.75 -9.71 11.21
C THR A 142 -8.39 -9.91 10.58
N SER A 143 -8.20 -9.39 9.37
CA SER A 143 -6.86 -9.23 8.78
C SER A 143 -5.97 -8.47 9.77
N GLU A 144 -4.79 -9.01 10.06
CA GLU A 144 -3.80 -8.39 10.97
C GLU A 144 -3.44 -6.95 10.54
N TYR A 145 -3.58 -6.65 9.24
CA TYR A 145 -3.34 -5.35 8.64
C TYR A 145 -4.64 -4.60 8.36
N ARG A 146 -4.64 -3.30 8.70
CA ARG A 146 -5.72 -2.36 8.41
C ARG A 146 -5.63 -1.79 7.00
N TYR A 147 -4.41 -1.64 6.49
CA TYR A 147 -4.11 -1.11 5.17
C TYR A 147 -3.19 -2.07 4.43
N LYS A 148 -3.36 -2.17 3.12
CA LYS A 148 -2.43 -2.90 2.27
C LYS A 148 -1.40 -1.94 1.66
N PRO A 149 -0.15 -2.38 1.40
CA PRO A 149 0.87 -1.54 0.79
C PRO A 149 0.44 -0.91 -0.54
N GLU A 150 -0.42 -1.59 -1.31
CA GLU A 150 -0.90 -1.13 -2.61
C GLU A 150 -1.90 0.04 -2.50
N GLN A 151 -2.45 0.29 -1.31
CA GLN A 151 -3.37 1.40 -1.07
C GLN A 151 -2.63 2.72 -0.78
N ILE A 152 -1.33 2.67 -0.54
CA ILE A 152 -0.51 3.85 -0.21
C ILE A 152 -0.09 4.54 -1.50
N ASP A 153 -0.30 5.85 -1.57
CA ASP A 153 0.28 6.71 -2.60
C ASP A 153 1.79 6.86 -2.39
N TRP A 154 2.55 5.92 -2.96
CA TRP A 154 4.01 5.90 -2.86
C TRP A 154 4.68 7.05 -3.61
N GLU A 155 4.04 7.65 -4.61
CA GLU A 155 4.56 8.84 -5.28
C GLU A 155 4.59 10.02 -4.29
N THR A 156 3.46 10.28 -3.63
CA THR A 156 3.37 11.31 -2.59
C THR A 156 4.34 11.02 -1.44
N MET A 157 4.43 9.77 -0.98
CA MET A 157 5.37 9.38 0.07
C MET A 157 6.84 9.62 -0.33
N ASN A 158 7.22 9.28 -1.56
CA ASN A 158 8.57 9.52 -2.08
C ASN A 158 8.89 11.03 -2.18
N ASN A 159 7.93 11.84 -2.63
CA ASN A 159 8.06 13.30 -2.67
C ASN A 159 8.26 13.91 -1.27
N LEU A 160 7.77 13.22 -0.24
CA LEU A 160 7.97 13.56 1.17
C LEU A 160 9.29 13.01 1.76
N GLY A 161 10.09 12.29 0.96
CA GLY A 161 11.30 11.61 1.40
C GLY A 161 11.03 10.35 2.24
N LEU A 162 9.88 9.71 2.03
CA LEU A 162 9.37 8.55 2.78
C LEU A 162 9.23 7.32 1.88
N SER A 163 10.32 6.86 1.26
CA SER A 163 10.26 5.66 0.41
C SER A 163 9.87 4.42 1.20
N LYS A 164 9.30 3.43 0.49
CA LYS A 164 8.94 2.13 1.07
C LYS A 164 10.15 1.48 1.75
N GLU A 165 11.30 1.47 1.07
CA GLU A 165 12.53 0.88 1.59
C GLU A 165 13.04 1.63 2.83
N LYS A 166 12.87 2.95 2.90
CA LYS A 166 13.22 3.74 4.09
C LYS A 166 12.34 3.33 5.28
N LEU A 167 11.03 3.25 5.08
CA LEU A 167 10.10 2.86 6.15
C LEU A 167 10.31 1.40 6.58
N GLU A 168 10.66 0.50 5.67
CA GLU A 168 11.03 -0.88 5.99
C GLU A 168 12.33 -0.95 6.79
N LYS A 169 13.38 -0.24 6.36
CA LYS A 169 14.67 -0.18 7.08
C LYS A 169 14.54 0.41 8.49
N MET A 170 13.61 1.34 8.68
CA MET A 170 13.30 1.91 9.99
C MET A 170 12.33 1.03 10.80
N ASN A 171 11.84 -0.08 10.25
CA ASN A 171 10.81 -0.94 10.87
C ASN A 171 9.49 -0.20 11.16
N LEU A 172 9.16 0.79 10.32
CA LEU A 172 7.98 1.64 10.45
C LEU A 172 6.84 1.24 9.51
N LEU A 173 7.12 0.48 8.44
CA LEU A 173 6.10 0.09 7.48
C LEU A 173 5.04 -0.85 8.08
N ASP A 174 5.46 -1.93 8.76
CA ASP A 174 4.55 -2.89 9.40
C ASP A 174 3.55 -2.22 10.37
N PRO A 175 3.99 -1.40 11.35
CA PRO A 175 3.06 -0.74 12.26
C PRO A 175 2.16 0.28 11.54
N LEU A 176 2.65 0.97 10.50
CA LEU A 176 1.81 1.88 9.70
C LEU A 176 0.67 1.14 9.00
N LEU A 177 0.95 -0.03 8.40
CA LEU A 177 -0.05 -0.87 7.73
C LEU A 177 -1.07 -1.46 8.71
N LYS A 178 -0.66 -1.71 9.96
CA LYS A 178 -1.57 -2.07 11.07
C LYS A 178 -2.42 -0.88 11.55
N GLY A 179 -2.13 0.32 11.04
CA GLY A 179 -2.85 1.56 11.36
C GLY A 179 -2.33 2.28 12.59
N TYR A 180 -1.14 1.94 13.07
CA TYR A 180 -0.49 2.64 14.16
C TYR A 180 0.26 3.87 13.65
N LYS A 181 0.31 4.90 14.50
CA LYS A 181 1.19 6.06 14.32
C LYS A 181 2.64 5.63 14.60
N THR A 182 3.62 6.09 13.81
CA THR A 182 5.05 5.73 13.98
C THR A 182 5.49 5.96 15.41
N ASN A 183 6.26 5.05 16.00
CA ASN A 183 6.73 5.14 17.39
C ASN A 183 7.90 6.12 17.57
N GLU A 184 8.49 6.60 16.48
CA GLU A 184 9.56 7.59 16.45
C GLU A 184 9.25 8.75 15.49
N LEU A 185 10.09 9.78 15.58
CA LEU A 185 10.09 10.91 14.66
C LEU A 185 10.80 10.51 13.35
N VAL A 186 10.14 10.78 12.24
CA VAL A 186 10.62 10.48 10.90
C VAL A 186 10.97 11.79 10.19
N PRO A 187 12.17 11.91 9.60
CA PRO A 187 12.51 13.06 8.78
C PRO A 187 11.66 13.08 7.50
N VAL A 188 10.90 14.17 7.34
CA VAL A 188 10.05 14.47 6.18
C VAL A 188 10.64 15.68 5.45
N SER A 189 10.68 15.59 4.12
CA SER A 189 11.14 16.68 3.25
C SER A 189 9.98 17.14 2.37
N LEU A 190 9.56 18.39 2.51
CA LEU A 190 8.52 18.98 1.66
C LEU A 190 9.17 19.95 0.67
N ASN A 191 9.02 19.65 -0.62
CA ASN A 191 9.47 20.50 -1.70
C ASN A 191 8.26 21.20 -2.35
N LEU A 192 8.18 22.52 -2.18
CA LEU A 192 7.12 23.37 -2.73
C LEU A 192 7.62 24.21 -3.92
N GLY A 193 8.57 23.66 -4.68
CA GLY A 193 9.18 24.31 -5.84
C GLY A 193 10.31 25.26 -5.46
N THR A 194 9.98 26.46 -4.98
CA THR A 194 10.98 27.47 -4.60
C THR A 194 11.38 27.42 -3.13
N ALA A 195 10.64 26.66 -2.31
CA ALA A 195 10.90 26.46 -0.89
C ALA A 195 11.02 24.97 -0.58
N VAL A 196 12.12 24.59 0.05
CA VAL A 196 12.33 23.24 0.58
C VAL A 196 12.37 23.36 2.11
N THR A 197 11.52 22.60 2.77
CA THR A 197 11.53 22.48 4.24
C THR A 197 11.75 21.04 4.64
N ARG A 198 12.55 20.84 5.70
CA ARG A 198 12.78 19.54 6.32
C ARG A 198 12.31 19.63 7.76
N MET A 199 11.55 18.65 8.19
CA MET A 199 11.03 18.59 9.55
C MET A 199 10.95 17.15 10.02
N ASP A 200 11.05 16.97 11.32
CA ASP A 200 10.78 15.70 11.96
C ASP A 200 9.30 15.63 12.36
N ALA A 201 8.65 14.52 12.04
CA ALA A 201 7.23 14.32 12.32
C ALA A 201 6.93 12.86 12.63
N ARG A 202 5.85 12.60 13.35
CA ARG A 202 5.27 11.25 13.40
C ARG A 202 4.31 11.06 12.23
N LEU A 203 4.17 9.84 11.73
CA LEU A 203 3.33 9.53 10.57
C LEU A 203 2.20 8.59 10.97
N SER A 204 1.04 8.73 10.34
CA SER A 204 -0.02 7.71 10.38
C SER A 204 -0.70 7.60 9.03
N LEU A 205 -1.43 6.51 8.81
CA LEU A 205 -2.25 6.30 7.61
C LEU A 205 -3.73 6.44 7.97
N GLN A 206 -4.47 7.16 7.14
CA GLN A 206 -5.92 7.34 7.31
C GLN A 206 -6.63 7.48 5.97
N PRO A 207 -7.89 7.04 5.86
CA PRO A 207 -8.70 7.34 4.68
C PRO A 207 -9.02 8.84 4.62
N ASN A 208 -8.93 9.45 3.44
CA ASN A 208 -9.51 10.75 3.15
C ASN A 208 -11.04 10.64 2.94
N ASP A 209 -11.69 11.75 2.58
CA ASP A 209 -13.15 11.76 2.37
C ASP A 209 -13.61 10.89 1.18
N ASP A 210 -12.72 10.65 0.22
CA ASP A 210 -12.94 9.74 -0.92
C ASP A 210 -12.59 8.27 -0.60
N GLY A 211 -12.18 7.97 0.63
CA GLY A 211 -11.78 6.63 1.07
C GLY A 211 -10.38 6.20 0.64
N GLN A 212 -9.61 7.07 -0.03
CA GLN A 212 -8.22 6.82 -0.40
C GLN A 212 -7.31 6.91 0.83
N ILE A 213 -6.34 6.02 0.95
CA ILE A 213 -5.42 6.02 2.09
C ILE A 213 -4.34 7.07 1.86
N VAL A 214 -4.29 8.05 2.76
CA VAL A 214 -3.32 9.14 2.75
C VAL A 214 -2.43 9.10 3.99
N VAL A 215 -1.23 9.66 3.87
CA VAL A 215 -0.34 9.89 5.01
C VAL A 215 -0.75 11.15 5.76
N ALA A 216 -0.94 11.03 7.07
CA ALA A 216 -1.06 12.16 7.98
C ALA A 216 0.30 12.47 8.62
N ILE A 217 0.76 13.70 8.46
CA ILE A 217 2.02 14.20 9.01
C ILE A 217 1.73 14.94 10.31
N HIS A 218 2.18 14.38 11.43
CA HIS A 218 2.00 14.94 12.76
C HIS A 218 3.28 15.68 13.18
N GLY A 219 3.35 16.97 12.87
CA GLY A 219 4.49 17.82 13.20
C GLY A 219 4.63 18.14 14.69
N ILE A 220 5.85 18.47 15.10
CA ILE A 220 6.18 18.83 16.49
C ILE A 220 5.64 20.22 16.84
N ARG A 221 4.91 20.32 17.95
CA ARG A 221 4.41 21.59 18.51
C ARG A 221 5.24 21.99 19.72
N LYS A 222 5.34 23.30 19.96
CA LYS A 222 6.02 23.82 21.17
C LYS A 222 5.32 23.36 22.46
N GLU A 223 4.00 23.34 22.43
CA GLU A 223 3.14 22.95 23.56
C GLU A 223 1.80 22.39 23.03
N PRO A 224 1.10 21.56 23.83
CA PRO A 224 -0.25 21.12 23.47
C PRO A 224 -1.20 22.30 23.40
N ASN A 225 -2.07 22.30 22.40
CA ASN A 225 -3.03 23.39 22.23
C ASN A 225 -4.27 23.18 23.11
N LEU A 226 -4.25 23.78 24.30
CA LEU A 226 -5.31 23.64 25.31
C LEU A 226 -6.24 24.87 25.38
N ASN A 227 -6.04 25.85 24.50
CA ASN A 227 -6.78 27.11 24.49
C ASN A 227 -8.07 27.04 23.66
N PHE A 228 -8.16 26.04 22.77
CA PHE A 228 -9.34 25.78 21.97
C PHE A 228 -10.00 24.49 22.41
N GLU A 229 -11.28 24.35 22.05
CA GLU A 229 -12.00 23.10 22.27
C GLU A 229 -11.40 21.98 21.43
N PHE A 230 -11.36 20.79 22.02
CA PHE A 230 -10.91 19.58 21.35
C PHE A 230 -12.10 18.64 21.19
N PHE A 231 -12.60 18.52 19.96
CA PHE A 231 -13.81 17.75 19.64
C PHE A 231 -14.99 18.09 20.56
N GLY A 232 -15.27 19.40 20.72
CA GLY A 232 -16.35 19.90 21.57
C GLY A 232 -16.07 19.88 23.08
N HIS A 233 -14.92 19.34 23.51
CA HIS A 233 -14.51 19.41 24.91
C HIS A 233 -13.72 20.69 25.20
N LYS A 234 -14.19 21.48 26.15
CA LYS A 234 -13.48 22.65 26.67
C LYS A 234 -12.68 22.28 27.92
N PHE A 235 -11.38 22.53 27.87
CA PHE A 235 -10.48 22.22 28.98
C PHE A 235 -10.65 23.15 30.17
N ASN A 236 -10.88 22.58 31.36
CA ASN A 236 -10.79 23.30 32.63
C ASN A 236 -9.34 23.32 33.15
N GLN A 237 -9.11 23.92 34.33
CA GLN A 237 -7.75 24.03 34.87
C GLN A 237 -7.14 22.67 35.22
N ASP A 238 -7.90 21.79 35.88
CA ASP A 238 -7.43 20.44 36.25
C ASP A 238 -7.05 19.60 35.02
N ASP A 239 -7.84 19.70 33.94
CA ASP A 239 -7.54 19.02 32.67
C ASP A 239 -6.20 19.49 32.11
N LYS A 240 -5.97 20.81 32.12
CA LYS A 240 -4.73 21.42 31.63
C LYS A 240 -3.55 20.99 32.47
N ASP A 241 -3.67 21.08 33.78
CA ASP A 241 -2.61 20.70 34.71
C ASP A 241 -2.24 19.21 34.56
N ASN A 242 -3.24 18.33 34.42
CA ASN A 242 -2.99 16.90 34.20
C ASN A 242 -2.32 16.63 32.86
N LEU A 243 -2.79 17.25 31.77
CA LEU A 243 -2.22 17.08 30.43
C LEU A 243 -0.78 17.61 30.36
N LEU A 244 -0.48 18.75 31.00
CA LEU A 244 0.86 19.34 31.02
C LEU A 244 1.83 18.56 31.91
N ASN A 245 1.39 18.09 33.08
CA ASN A 245 2.27 17.43 34.04
C ASN A 245 2.48 15.94 33.75
N THR A 246 1.44 15.25 33.26
CA THR A 246 1.45 13.79 33.11
C THR A 246 1.33 13.31 31.66
N GLY A 247 0.96 14.20 30.74
CA GLY A 247 0.61 13.87 29.37
C GLY A 247 -0.74 13.18 29.21
N ASN A 248 -1.53 13.03 30.28
CA ASN A 248 -2.83 12.38 30.26
C ASN A 248 -3.85 13.22 31.03
N MET A 249 -5.06 13.39 30.51
CA MET A 249 -6.09 14.15 31.21
C MET A 249 -6.62 13.44 32.45
N GLY A 250 -6.50 12.10 32.51
CA GLY A 250 -6.79 11.31 33.69
C GLY A 250 -8.27 10.97 33.92
N ARG A 251 -9.16 11.33 33.00
CA ARG A 251 -10.60 11.02 33.07
C ARG A 251 -11.21 10.79 31.69
N VAL A 252 -12.36 10.13 31.66
CA VAL A 252 -13.18 9.97 30.47
C VAL A 252 -14.01 11.23 30.24
N VAL A 253 -14.09 11.66 28.98
CA VAL A 253 -14.96 12.73 28.51
C VAL A 253 -15.72 12.29 27.27
N ASN A 254 -16.85 12.95 27.06
CA ASN A 254 -17.66 12.77 25.87
C ASN A 254 -17.17 13.73 24.79
N LEU A 255 -16.56 13.19 23.73
CA LEU A 255 -16.08 13.96 22.59
C LEU A 255 -17.08 13.90 21.44
N THR A 256 -17.25 15.00 20.73
CA THR A 256 -18.14 15.08 19.57
C THR A 256 -17.36 14.78 18.29
N ASN A 257 -17.79 13.77 17.55
CA ASN A 257 -17.27 13.50 16.21
C ASN A 257 -17.68 14.65 15.28
N PRO A 258 -16.74 15.41 14.69
CA PRO A 258 -17.07 16.57 13.87
C PRO A 258 -17.77 16.21 12.56
N LYS A 259 -17.63 14.95 12.08
CA LYS A 259 -18.29 14.48 10.85
C LYS A 259 -19.71 14.01 11.08
N THR A 260 -19.97 13.31 12.20
CA THR A 260 -21.27 12.65 12.45
C THR A 260 -22.10 13.31 13.54
N GLY A 261 -21.51 14.19 14.36
CA GLY A 261 -22.14 14.75 15.57
C GLY A 261 -22.28 13.74 16.72
N GLU A 262 -21.84 12.51 16.54
CA GLU A 262 -21.92 11.45 17.56
C GLU A 262 -21.08 11.81 18.79
N THR A 263 -21.62 11.51 19.97
CA THR A 263 -20.90 11.65 21.24
C THR A 263 -20.17 10.36 21.59
N ILE A 264 -18.86 10.44 21.74
CA ILE A 264 -17.96 9.29 21.89
C ILE A 264 -17.19 9.38 23.21
N PRO A 265 -17.44 8.48 24.18
CA PRO A 265 -16.68 8.43 25.43
C PRO A 265 -15.21 8.08 25.18
N SER A 266 -14.31 9.00 25.51
CA SER A 266 -12.90 8.96 25.15
C SER A 266 -12.01 9.50 26.28
N ILE A 267 -10.74 9.08 26.27
CA ILE A 267 -9.68 9.74 27.04
C ILE A 267 -8.85 10.64 26.13
N ILE A 268 -8.33 11.74 26.69
CA ILE A 268 -7.42 12.66 25.99
C ILE A 268 -6.02 12.53 26.57
N SER A 269 -5.03 12.43 25.70
CA SER A 269 -3.61 12.41 26.05
C SER A 269 -2.82 13.34 25.11
N VAL A 270 -1.58 13.63 25.50
CA VAL A 270 -0.61 14.35 24.69
C VAL A 270 0.39 13.35 24.11
N ASP A 271 0.58 13.39 22.80
CA ASP A 271 1.66 12.70 22.14
C ASP A 271 3.00 13.32 22.57
N ARG A 272 3.82 12.53 23.27
CA ARG A 272 5.06 13.01 23.89
C ARG A 272 6.12 13.49 22.91
N LEU A 273 6.07 13.04 21.65
CA LEU A 273 7.04 13.44 20.65
C LEU A 273 6.59 14.69 19.87
N THR A 274 5.29 14.91 19.75
CA THR A 274 4.74 15.98 18.89
C THR A 274 3.95 17.04 19.63
N ASN A 275 3.70 16.88 20.94
CA ASN A 275 2.79 17.71 21.74
C ASN A 275 1.37 17.81 21.13
N GLU A 276 0.97 16.82 20.34
CA GLU A 276 -0.35 16.77 19.72
C GLU A 276 -1.36 16.14 20.69
N LEU A 277 -2.57 16.71 20.77
CA LEU A 277 -3.66 16.07 21.50
C LEU A 277 -4.20 14.88 20.71
N VAL A 278 -4.31 13.74 21.40
CA VAL A 278 -4.85 12.50 20.86
C VAL A 278 -6.01 12.02 21.71
N ALA A 279 -7.05 11.50 21.05
CA ALA A 279 -8.20 10.88 21.68
C ALA A 279 -8.16 9.36 21.48
N LEU A 280 -8.44 8.61 22.54
CA LEU A 280 -8.67 7.16 22.47
C LEU A 280 -10.07 6.84 22.97
N LYS A 281 -10.87 6.16 22.14
CA LYS A 281 -12.19 5.67 22.53
C LYS A 281 -12.06 4.66 23.66
N THR A 282 -12.94 4.75 24.65
CA THR A 282 -12.93 3.85 25.81
C THR A 282 -13.08 2.37 25.43
N ASP A 283 -13.88 2.07 24.41
CA ASP A 283 -14.08 0.69 23.91
C ASP A 283 -12.81 0.04 23.33
N PHE A 284 -11.80 0.83 22.96
CA PHE A 284 -10.51 0.32 22.51
C PHE A 284 -9.51 0.08 23.65
N ILE A 285 -9.85 0.50 24.88
CA ILE A 285 -8.99 0.30 26.04
C ILE A 285 -9.17 -1.13 26.54
N LYS A 286 -8.13 -1.96 26.35
CA LYS A 286 -8.06 -3.30 26.93
C LYS A 286 -7.25 -3.25 28.21
N ILE A 287 -7.92 -3.39 29.36
CA ILE A 287 -7.26 -3.50 30.67
C ILE A 287 -7.02 -4.99 30.93
N PRO A 288 -5.76 -5.43 31.07
CA PRO A 288 -5.48 -6.82 31.39
C PRO A 288 -5.94 -7.15 32.82
N ASP A 289 -6.36 -8.39 33.06
CA ASP A 289 -6.75 -8.85 34.41
C ASP A 289 -5.57 -8.85 35.40
N GLU A 290 -4.34 -8.85 34.89
CA GLU A 290 -3.14 -8.89 35.70
C GLU A 290 -2.09 -7.90 35.18
N ILE A 291 -1.48 -7.16 36.10
CA ILE A 291 -0.29 -6.35 35.81
C ILE A 291 0.81 -6.77 36.77
N LYS A 292 1.91 -7.30 36.23
CA LYS A 292 3.11 -7.70 37.00
C LYS A 292 2.80 -8.63 38.20
N GLY A 293 2.00 -9.67 38.03
CA GLY A 293 1.65 -10.59 39.15
C GLY A 293 0.45 -10.13 39.99
N VAL A 294 -0.06 -8.90 39.79
CA VAL A 294 -1.17 -8.35 40.57
C VAL A 294 -2.46 -8.46 39.77
N ASN A 295 -3.37 -9.31 40.25
CA ASN A 295 -4.70 -9.45 39.67
C ASN A 295 -5.57 -8.22 40.00
N LEU A 296 -6.03 -7.52 38.97
CA LEU A 296 -6.83 -6.29 39.03
C LEU A 296 -8.33 -6.55 39.24
N MET A 297 -8.80 -7.77 38.97
CA MET A 297 -10.20 -8.18 39.12
C MET A 297 -10.54 -8.60 40.56
N LYS A 298 -9.54 -8.85 41.40
CA LYS A 298 -9.75 -9.11 42.82
C LYS A 298 -9.88 -7.78 43.58
N PRO A 299 -10.98 -7.55 44.32
CA PRO A 299 -11.07 -6.40 45.20
C PRO A 299 -9.93 -6.46 46.23
N LYS A 300 -9.19 -5.37 46.39
CA LYS A 300 -8.21 -5.24 47.46
C LYS A 300 -8.95 -5.48 48.79
N SER A 301 -8.64 -6.57 49.49
CA SER A 301 -9.09 -6.74 50.86
C SER A 301 -8.50 -5.57 51.64
N LYS A 302 -9.36 -4.72 52.20
CA LYS A 302 -8.95 -3.71 53.17
C LYS A 302 -8.16 -4.42 54.27
N LEU A 303 -6.91 -4.02 54.45
CA LEU A 303 -6.18 -4.16 55.72
C LEU A 303 -6.54 -2.96 56.59
#